data_AF-A0A0R3WMB0-F1
#
_entry.id   AF-A0A0R3WMB0-F1
#
_cell.length_a   1.000
_cell.length_b   1.000
_cell.length_c   1.000
_cell.angle_alpha   90.00
_cell.angle_beta   90.00
_cell.angle_gamma   90.00
#
_symmetry.space_group_name_H-M   'P 1'
#
loop_
_entity.id
_entity.type
_entity.pdbx_description
1 polymer ?
#
loop_
_entity_poly.entity_id
_entity_poly.type
_entity_poly.pdbx_seq_one_letter_code
_entity_poly.pdbx_strand_id
1 'polypeptide(L)'
;MKCHFFKIQMKQVEEYMSYRKLPRELRNKIVDYYEHRYNGKFFNEVEILQEVSECLRDQIINYNCRSLVAAVPFFKDEDENFVVDVLNRLKFEVFRPDDVIIKHGTFGTKMYFIREGTVDIVLPDGSVVNTLTDGAYFGGQVDYYFRN
;
A
#
# COMPACT_ATOMS: atom_id res chain seq x y z
N MET A 1 5.44 -21.88 -2.33
CA MET A 1 6.79 -22.13 -1.77
C MET A 1 7.35 -20.79 -1.27
N LYS A 2 7.63 -20.64 0.04
CA LYS A 2 8.09 -19.37 0.64
C LYS A 2 9.61 -19.21 0.48
N CYS A 3 10.08 -18.02 0.07
CA CYS A 3 11.50 -17.71 -0.11
C CYS A 3 12.27 -17.78 1.22
N HIS A 4 13.56 -18.13 1.18
CA HIS A 4 14.42 -18.22 2.37
C HIS A 4 14.45 -16.91 3.17
N PHE A 5 14.61 -15.77 2.49
CA PHE A 5 14.61 -14.45 3.12
C PHE A 5 13.29 -14.13 3.83
N PHE A 6 12.15 -14.54 3.26
CA PHE A 6 10.85 -14.38 3.91
C PHE A 6 10.77 -15.16 5.22
N LYS A 7 11.31 -16.40 5.26
CA LYS A 7 11.34 -17.20 6.49
C LYS A 7 12.21 -16.57 7.57
N ILE A 8 13.36 -16.01 7.21
CA ILE A 8 14.25 -15.31 8.16
C ILE A 8 13.54 -14.09 8.75
N GLN A 9 12.93 -13.26 7.90
CA GLN A 9 12.21 -12.07 8.34
C GLN A 9 11.03 -12.41 9.24
N MET A 10 10.21 -13.40 8.88
CA MET A 10 9.10 -13.85 9.71
C MET A 10 9.56 -14.33 11.10
N LYS A 11 10.70 -15.03 11.18
CA LYS A 11 11.26 -15.44 12.47
C LYS A 11 11.64 -14.26 13.35
N GLN A 12 12.26 -13.22 12.78
CA GLN A 12 12.57 -11.98 13.53
C GLN A 12 11.30 -11.28 14.04
N VAL A 13 10.25 -11.24 13.22
CA VAL A 13 8.94 -10.71 13.63
C VAL A 13 8.34 -11.53 14.77
N GLU A 14 8.39 -12.87 14.70
CA GLU A 14 7.90 -13.77 15.75
C GLU A 14 8.65 -13.60 17.09
N GLU A 15 9.97 -13.45 17.03
CA GLU A 15 10.82 -13.18 18.19
C GLU A 15 10.44 -11.83 18.83
N TYR A 16 10.25 -10.77 18.03
CA TYR A 16 9.81 -9.46 18.52
C TYR A 16 8.44 -9.53 19.21
N MET A 17 7.46 -10.19 18.57
CA MET A 17 6.11 -10.35 19.14
C MET A 17 6.14 -11.10 20.47
N SER A 18 7.02 -12.09 20.58
CA SER A 18 7.22 -12.89 21.79
C SER A 18 7.88 -12.08 22.91
N TYR A 19 8.94 -11.33 22.58
CA TYR A 19 9.63 -10.42 23.50
C TYR A 19 8.69 -9.36 24.08
N ARG A 20 7.86 -8.73 23.23
CA ARG A 20 6.87 -7.73 23.64
C ARG A 20 5.60 -8.31 24.27
N LYS A 21 5.48 -9.64 24.34
CA LYS A 21 4.31 -10.36 24.88
C LYS A 21 3.00 -9.89 24.23
N LEU A 22 3.01 -9.68 22.91
CA LEU A 22 1.80 -9.24 22.21
C LEU A 22 0.68 -10.28 22.33
N PRO A 23 -0.58 -9.83 22.48
CA PRO A 23 -1.73 -10.74 22.58
C PRO A 23 -1.92 -11.52 21.27
N ARG A 24 -2.51 -12.72 21.37
CA ARG A 24 -2.67 -13.64 20.23
C ARG A 24 -3.37 -13.01 19.04
N GLU A 25 -4.41 -12.22 19.28
CA GLU A 25 -5.14 -11.53 18.22
C GLU A 25 -4.23 -10.58 17.42
N LEU A 26 -3.40 -9.79 18.10
CA LEU A 26 -2.47 -8.88 17.44
C LEU A 26 -1.37 -9.66 16.68
N ARG A 27 -0.91 -10.79 17.21
CA ARG A 27 0.06 -11.66 16.52
C ARG A 27 -0.50 -12.20 15.21
N ASN A 28 -1.70 -12.76 15.26
CA ASN A 28 -2.41 -13.22 14.06
C ASN A 28 -2.54 -12.06 13.08
N LYS A 29 -2.87 -10.86 13.59
CA LYS A 29 -3.00 -9.68 12.73
C LYS A 29 -1.73 -9.34 11.95
N ILE A 30 -0.59 -9.41 12.64
CA ILE A 30 0.73 -9.15 12.06
C ILE A 30 1.09 -10.25 11.04
N VAL A 31 0.88 -11.52 11.38
CA VAL A 31 1.20 -12.64 10.48
C VAL A 31 0.43 -12.55 9.17
N ASP A 32 -0.90 -12.37 9.24
CA ASP A 32 -1.74 -12.24 8.03
C ASP A 32 -1.28 -11.07 7.15
N TYR A 33 -0.91 -9.93 7.76
CA TYR A 33 -0.42 -8.76 7.05
C TYR A 33 0.85 -9.09 6.26
N TYR A 34 1.85 -9.73 6.90
CA TYR A 34 3.08 -10.11 6.23
C TYR A 34 2.84 -11.16 5.14
N GLU A 35 1.91 -12.10 5.34
CA GLU A 35 1.56 -13.08 4.32
C GLU A 35 0.92 -12.43 3.09
N HIS A 36 -0.03 -11.52 3.27
CA HIS A 36 -0.67 -10.79 2.17
C HIS A 36 0.31 -9.83 1.48
N ARG A 37 1.08 -9.05 2.26
CA ARG A 37 1.98 -8.01 1.75
C ARG A 37 3.12 -8.55 0.88
N TYR A 38 3.61 -9.73 1.22
CA TYR A 38 4.80 -10.31 0.59
C TYR A 38 4.49 -11.55 -0.23
N ASN A 39 3.33 -12.20 -0.05
CA ASN A 39 2.96 -13.44 -0.72
C ASN A 39 4.10 -14.48 -0.74
N GLY A 40 4.79 -14.61 0.40
CA GLY A 40 5.95 -15.50 0.57
C GLY A 40 7.25 -15.06 -0.13
N LYS A 41 7.30 -13.86 -0.73
CA LYS A 41 8.48 -13.24 -1.34
C LYS A 41 8.85 -11.98 -0.56
N PHE A 42 10.02 -11.99 0.07
CA PHE A 42 10.57 -10.81 0.71
C PHE A 42 11.74 -10.32 -0.12
N PHE A 43 11.61 -9.14 -0.70
CA PHE A 43 12.69 -8.42 -1.38
C PHE A 43 12.64 -6.96 -0.93
N ASN A 44 13.81 -6.41 -0.64
CA ASN A 44 13.93 -4.98 -0.34
C ASN A 44 13.95 -4.23 -1.67
N GLU A 45 12.77 -3.91 -2.20
CA GLU A 45 12.61 -3.22 -3.48
C GLU A 45 13.40 -1.90 -3.49
N VAL A 46 13.49 -1.19 -2.36
CA VAL A 46 14.27 0.06 -2.25
C VAL A 46 15.76 -0.20 -2.47
N GLU A 47 16.35 -1.21 -1.82
CA GLU A 47 17.77 -1.55 -2.00
C GLU A 47 18.05 -2.04 -3.43
N ILE A 48 17.21 -2.93 -3.98
CA ILE A 48 17.37 -3.44 -5.35
C ILE A 48 17.34 -2.30 -6.37
N LEU A 49 16.40 -1.37 -6.23
CA LEU A 49 16.28 -0.23 -7.12
C LEU A 49 17.45 0.76 -6.95
N GLN A 50 18.09 0.83 -5.76
CA GLN A 50 19.28 1.66 -5.53
C GLN A 50 20.54 1.14 -6.21
N GLU A 51 20.65 -0.17 -6.45
CA GLU A 51 21.82 -0.78 -7.10
C GLU A 51 21.82 -0.66 -8.64
N VAL A 52 20.66 -0.43 -9.25
CA VAL A 52 20.54 -0.26 -10.70
C VAL A 52 20.72 1.20 -11.14
N SER A 53 21.08 1.41 -12.41
CA SER A 53 21.13 2.74 -13.00
C SER A 53 19.75 3.40 -13.01
N GLU A 54 19.72 4.73 -12.95
CA GLU A 54 18.49 5.55 -12.95
C GLU A 54 17.56 5.18 -14.12
N CYS A 55 18.10 5.11 -15.34
CA CYS A 55 17.34 4.71 -16.52
C CYS A 55 16.72 3.31 -16.41
N LEU A 56 17.41 2.35 -15.76
CA LEU A 56 16.86 1.01 -15.56
C LEU A 56 15.82 0.98 -14.43
N ARG A 57 16.02 1.78 -13.38
CA ARG A 57 15.05 1.98 -12.29
C ARG A 57 13.72 2.49 -12.83
N ASP A 58 13.75 3.54 -13.65
CA ASP A 58 12.54 4.13 -14.23
C ASP A 58 11.80 3.12 -15.12
N GLN A 59 12.53 2.34 -15.92
CA GLN A 59 11.94 1.25 -16.71
C GLN A 59 11.26 0.18 -15.84
N ILE A 60 11.87 -0.23 -14.74
CA ILE A 60 11.30 -1.21 -13.81
C ILE A 60 10.02 -0.64 -13.16
N ILE A 61 10.07 0.61 -12.68
CA ILE A 61 8.94 1.26 -12.01
C ILE A 61 7.77 1.45 -12.97
N ASN A 62 8.02 1.96 -14.18
CA ASN A 62 7.02 2.09 -15.24
C ASN A 62 6.40 0.74 -15.59
N TYR A 63 7.22 -0.31 -15.73
CA TYR A 63 6.72 -1.66 -16.00
C TYR A 63 5.82 -2.17 -14.87
N ASN A 64 6.25 -2.01 -13.61
CA ASN A 64 5.50 -2.48 -12.43
C ASN A 64 4.18 -1.72 -12.22
N CYS A 65 4.15 -0.43 -12.57
CA CYS A 65 2.99 0.44 -12.35
C CYS A 65 2.11 0.62 -13.60
N ARG A 66 2.44 0.02 -14.74
CA ARG A 66 1.69 0.19 -16.01
C ARG A 66 0.18 -0.04 -15.87
N SER A 67 -0.23 -1.02 -15.07
CA SER A 67 -1.64 -1.33 -14.86
C SER A 67 -2.32 -0.26 -14.01
N LEU A 68 -1.60 0.30 -13.03
CA LEU A 68 -2.09 1.39 -12.20
C LEU A 68 -2.25 2.67 -13.04
N VAL A 69 -1.22 3.02 -13.82
CA VAL A 69 -1.24 4.22 -14.69
C VAL A 69 -2.38 4.13 -15.71
N ALA A 70 -2.59 2.95 -16.31
CA ALA A 70 -3.67 2.76 -17.27
C ALA A 70 -5.07 2.79 -16.63
N ALA A 71 -5.20 2.34 -15.38
CA ALA A 71 -6.49 2.26 -14.70
C ALA A 71 -6.91 3.58 -14.03
N VAL A 72 -5.96 4.38 -13.56
CA VAL A 72 -6.23 5.58 -12.76
C VAL A 72 -6.36 6.81 -13.68
N PRO A 73 -7.54 7.45 -13.77
CA PRO A 73 -7.76 8.62 -14.64
C PRO A 73 -6.87 9.82 -14.33
N PHE A 74 -6.36 9.91 -13.09
CA PHE A 74 -5.42 10.94 -12.64
C PHE A 74 -4.17 11.05 -13.54
N PHE A 75 -3.75 9.98 -14.20
CA PHE A 75 -2.54 9.99 -15.05
C PHE A 75 -2.83 10.14 -16.55
N LYS A 76 -4.10 10.19 -16.97
CA LYS A 76 -4.48 9.99 -18.39
C LYS A 76 -3.97 11.07 -19.34
N ASP A 77 -3.92 12.32 -18.87
CA ASP A 77 -3.56 13.49 -19.67
C ASP A 77 -2.29 14.20 -19.14
N GLU A 78 -1.52 13.52 -18.30
CA GLU A 78 -0.30 14.03 -17.67
C GLU A 78 0.95 13.73 -18.51
N ASP A 79 1.99 14.55 -18.36
CA ASP A 79 3.28 14.33 -19.01
C ASP A 79 3.98 13.06 -18.48
N GLU A 80 4.70 12.37 -19.34
CA GLU A 80 5.43 11.14 -19.00
C GLU A 80 6.43 11.39 -17.86
N ASN A 81 7.10 12.56 -17.85
CA ASN A 81 8.00 12.94 -16.76
C ASN A 81 7.25 13.09 -15.42
N PHE A 82 6.06 13.69 -15.44
CA PHE A 82 5.24 13.82 -14.23
C PHE A 82 4.81 12.45 -13.72
N VAL A 83 4.37 11.56 -14.61
CA VAL A 83 3.98 10.19 -14.24
C VAL A 83 5.18 9.48 -13.60
N VAL A 84 6.36 9.51 -14.23
CA VAL A 84 7.58 8.91 -13.68
C VAL A 84 7.94 9.49 -12.31
N ASP A 85 7.86 10.81 -12.14
CA ASP A 85 8.14 11.48 -10.87
C ASP A 85 7.18 11.06 -9.75
N VAL A 86 5.88 10.92 -10.07
CA VAL A 86 4.88 10.43 -9.11
C VAL A 86 5.14 8.97 -8.76
N LEU A 87 5.37 8.11 -9.76
CA LEU A 87 5.62 6.69 -9.56
C LEU A 87 6.88 6.45 -8.71
N ASN A 88 7.94 7.26 -8.91
CA ASN A 88 9.17 7.23 -8.11
C ASN A 88 8.94 7.57 -6.62
N ARG A 89 7.85 8.27 -6.29
CA ARG A 89 7.48 8.64 -4.90
C ARG A 89 6.42 7.73 -4.30
N LEU A 90 5.81 6.84 -5.08
CA LEU A 90 4.80 5.90 -4.59
C LEU A 90 5.40 4.91 -3.59
N LYS A 91 4.60 4.57 -2.58
CA LYS A 91 4.92 3.53 -1.61
C LYS A 91 3.79 2.51 -1.59
N PHE A 92 4.15 1.24 -1.77
CA PHE A 92 3.19 0.14 -1.69
C PHE A 92 2.84 -0.16 -0.23
N GLU A 93 1.64 0.26 0.16
CA GLU A 93 1.00 -0.07 1.44
C GLU A 93 -0.12 -1.11 1.20
N VAL A 94 -0.36 -1.98 2.18
CA VAL A 94 -1.44 -2.98 2.14
C VAL A 94 -2.30 -2.77 3.39
N PHE A 95 -3.61 -2.72 3.21
CA PHE A 95 -4.58 -2.58 4.28
C PHE A 95 -5.41 -3.85 4.39
N ARG A 96 -5.80 -4.21 5.62
CA ARG A 96 -6.70 -5.33 5.85
C ARG A 96 -8.15 -4.85 5.76
N PRO A 97 -9.10 -5.78 5.56
CA PRO A 97 -10.51 -5.50 5.82
C PRO A 97 -10.69 -4.84 7.20
N ASP A 98 -11.49 -3.78 7.21
CA ASP A 98 -11.84 -2.91 8.32
C ASP A 98 -10.73 -1.94 8.81
N ASP A 99 -9.56 -1.90 8.17
CA ASP A 99 -8.53 -0.92 8.52
C ASP A 99 -8.95 0.49 8.10
N VAL A 100 -8.87 1.45 9.04
CA VAL A 100 -9.09 2.88 8.75
C VAL A 100 -7.83 3.48 8.14
N ILE A 101 -7.91 3.84 6.85
CA ILE A 101 -6.81 4.41 6.07
C ILE A 101 -6.64 5.91 6.37
N ILE A 102 -7.75 6.66 6.31
CA ILE A 102 -7.77 8.11 6.61
C ILE A 102 -8.86 8.37 7.64
N LYS A 103 -8.51 9.14 8.68
CA LYS A 103 -9.42 9.54 9.74
C LYS A 103 -10.01 10.91 9.45
N HIS A 104 -11.31 11.07 9.72
CA HIS A 104 -11.98 12.36 9.70
C HIS A 104 -11.22 13.41 10.54
N GLY A 105 -11.18 14.65 10.05
CA GLY A 105 -10.58 15.77 10.76
C GLY A 105 -9.05 15.73 10.84
N THR A 106 -8.41 14.81 10.10
CA THR A 106 -6.96 14.85 9.91
C THR A 106 -6.64 15.63 8.65
N PHE A 107 -5.60 16.48 8.71
CA PHE A 107 -5.05 17.10 7.52
C PHE A 107 -4.40 16.00 6.69
N GLY A 108 -5.01 15.65 5.55
CA GLY A 108 -4.45 14.64 4.66
C GLY A 108 -3.14 15.12 4.06
N THR A 109 -2.04 14.48 4.46
CA THR A 109 -0.70 14.72 3.89
C THR A 109 -0.32 13.70 2.83
N LYS A 110 -1.23 12.77 2.50
CA LYS A 110 -1.02 11.67 1.57
C LYS A 110 -2.22 11.54 0.63
N MET A 111 -1.92 11.08 -0.59
CA MET A 111 -2.89 10.60 -1.57
C MET A 111 -2.62 9.12 -1.80
N TYR A 112 -3.68 8.36 -2.05
CA TYR A 112 -3.68 6.92 -2.26
C TYR A 112 -4.29 6.60 -3.63
N PHE A 113 -3.70 5.61 -4.29
CA PHE A 113 -4.21 5.05 -5.55
C PHE A 113 -4.52 3.57 -5.32
N ILE A 114 -5.73 3.14 -5.70
CA ILE A 114 -6.18 1.76 -5.49
C ILE A 114 -5.69 0.90 -6.66
N ARG A 115 -4.67 0.10 -6.40
CA ARG A 115 -4.19 -0.90 -7.36
C ARG A 115 -5.12 -2.10 -7.45
N GLU A 116 -5.56 -2.60 -6.29
CA GLU A 116 -6.41 -3.78 -6.14
C GLU A 116 -7.13 -3.68 -4.79
N GLY A 117 -8.44 -3.89 -4.77
CA GLY A 117 -9.27 -3.91 -3.57
C GLY A 117 -10.39 -2.85 -3.58
N THR A 118 -11.04 -2.69 -2.43
CA THR A 118 -12.16 -1.77 -2.26
C THR A 118 -11.98 -0.92 -1.01
N VAL A 119 -12.38 0.35 -1.06
CA VAL A 119 -12.31 1.28 0.07
C VAL A 119 -13.64 1.97 0.23
N ASP A 120 -14.28 1.80 1.39
CA ASP A 120 -15.49 2.50 1.79
C ASP A 120 -15.17 3.92 2.27
N ILE A 121 -15.99 4.87 1.81
CA ILE A 121 -16.07 6.22 2.35
C ILE A 121 -17.17 6.22 3.41
N VAL A 122 -16.80 6.46 4.67
CA VAL A 122 -17.69 6.33 5.82
C VAL A 122 -17.92 7.69 6.49
N LEU A 123 -19.18 8.01 6.80
CA LEU A 123 -19.55 9.18 7.57
C LEU A 123 -19.20 9.01 9.06
N PRO A 124 -19.16 10.11 9.85
CA PRO A 124 -18.98 10.03 11.30
C PRO A 124 -20.04 9.22 12.04
N ASP A 125 -21.23 9.05 11.47
CA ASP A 125 -22.29 8.21 12.02
C ASP A 125 -22.14 6.71 11.68
N GLY A 126 -21.10 6.34 10.92
CA GLY A 126 -20.80 4.96 10.52
C GLY A 126 -21.46 4.51 9.22
N SER A 127 -22.25 5.36 8.56
CA SER A 127 -22.87 5.01 7.28
C SER A 127 -21.86 5.06 6.12
N VAL A 128 -21.97 4.12 5.19
CA VAL A 128 -21.15 4.06 3.96
C VAL A 128 -21.80 4.93 2.89
N VAL A 129 -21.08 5.94 2.42
CA VAL A 129 -21.54 6.88 1.38
C VAL A 129 -21.23 6.35 -0.01
N ASN A 130 -20.06 5.74 -0.17
CA ASN A 130 -19.57 5.26 -1.45
C ASN A 130 -18.48 4.19 -1.22
N THR A 131 -18.25 3.36 -2.23
CA THR A 131 -17.16 2.38 -2.23
C THR A 131 -16.31 2.59 -3.47
N LEU A 132 -15.04 2.90 -3.26
CA LEU A 132 -14.02 3.04 -4.30
C LEU A 132 -13.43 1.67 -4.62
N THR A 133 -13.08 1.44 -5.89
CA THR A 133 -12.52 0.17 -6.37
C THR A 133 -11.21 0.40 -7.13
N ASP A 134 -10.61 -0.66 -7.67
CA ASP A 134 -9.44 -0.64 -8.56
C ASP A 134 -9.48 0.54 -9.57
N GLY A 135 -8.39 1.29 -9.65
CA GLY A 135 -8.26 2.48 -10.50
C GLY A 135 -8.77 3.78 -9.88
N ALA A 136 -9.50 3.73 -8.76
CA ALA A 136 -9.86 4.93 -8.02
C ALA A 136 -8.67 5.48 -7.20
N TYR A 137 -8.79 6.73 -6.77
CA TYR A 137 -7.81 7.41 -5.92
C TYR A 137 -8.53 8.28 -4.89
N PHE A 138 -7.88 8.51 -3.75
CA PHE A 138 -8.44 9.30 -2.64
C PHE A 138 -7.36 9.93 -1.75
N GLY A 139 -7.75 10.87 -0.89
CA GLY A 139 -6.84 11.63 -0.03
C GLY A 139 -6.99 13.15 -0.21
N GLY A 140 -6.20 13.92 0.53
CA GLY A 140 -6.33 15.38 0.62
C GLY A 140 -7.13 15.87 1.83
N GLN A 141 -7.73 17.07 1.77
CA GLN A 141 -8.61 17.58 2.82
C GLN A 141 -10.01 16.97 2.67
N VAL A 142 -10.45 16.18 3.64
CA VAL A 142 -11.71 15.43 3.55
C VAL A 142 -12.41 15.37 4.90
N ASP A 143 -13.72 15.66 4.90
CA ASP A 143 -14.62 15.57 6.07
C ASP A 143 -15.19 14.15 6.27
N TYR A 144 -14.47 13.10 5.83
CA TYR A 144 -14.94 11.71 5.83
C TYR A 144 -13.84 10.71 6.25
N TYR A 145 -14.23 9.49 6.62
CA TYR A 145 -13.32 8.37 6.88
C TYR A 145 -13.16 7.50 5.62
N PHE A 146 -11.99 6.88 5.46
CA PHE A 146 -11.74 5.88 4.43
C PHE A 146 -11.36 4.56 5.10
N ARG A 147 -12.07 3.48 4.79
CA ARG A 147 -11.89 2.14 5.40
C ARG A 147 -11.79 1.07 4.32
N ASN A 148 -10.76 0.23 4.38
CA ASN A 148 -10.62 -0.93 3.49
C ASN A 148 -11.51 -2.11 3.93
#